data_AF-A0AAE1W754-F1
#
_entry.id   AF-A0AAE1W754-F1
#
_cell.length_a   1.000
_cell.length_b   1.000
_cell.length_c   1.000
_cell.angle_alpha   90.00
_cell.angle_beta   90.00
_cell.angle_gamma   90.00
#
_symmetry.space_group_name_H-M   'P 1'
#
loop_
_entity.id
_entity.type
_entity.pdbx_description
1 polymer ?
#
loop_
_entity_poly.entity_id
_entity_poly.type
_entity_poly.pdbx_seq_one_letter_code
_entity_poly.pdbx_strand_id
1 'polypeptide(L)'
;MELEEERDGPAVAVGDGDDDGGGGMERGSREEFEWLSQKPKMLVAGLTICRVIDDIATYEVEKERGQIATGIECYMKENRVTKEEAVNKFFEIATNAWKDINEECLRPSSCSRDVLMRILNLERIIDVCQSYLILMEEIDRSLACATINY
;
A
#
# COMPACT_ATOMS: atom_id res chain seq x y z
N MET A 1 30.98 -49.14 3.05
CA MET A 1 31.48 -49.79 1.82
C MET A 1 30.25 -50.03 0.98
N GLU A 2 30.00 -49.34 -0.13
CA GLU A 2 30.79 -48.52 -1.08
C GLU A 2 29.84 -47.38 -1.53
N LEU A 3 30.20 -46.09 -1.44
CA LEU A 3 30.92 -45.24 -2.41
C LEU A 3 30.45 -45.32 -3.88
N GLU A 4 29.80 -44.22 -4.28
CA GLU A 4 29.73 -43.53 -5.58
C GLU A 4 29.10 -44.22 -6.80
N GLU A 5 28.05 -43.60 -7.34
CA GLU A 5 28.15 -43.03 -8.69
C GLU A 5 27.19 -41.84 -8.84
N GLU A 6 27.81 -40.67 -8.95
CA GLU A 6 27.23 -39.38 -9.35
C GLU A 6 26.74 -39.51 -10.79
N ARG A 7 25.42 -39.48 -11.03
CA ARG A 7 24.87 -39.32 -12.38
C ARG A 7 24.55 -37.86 -12.62
N ASP A 8 25.54 -37.22 -13.21
CA ASP A 8 25.52 -35.97 -13.96
C ASP A 8 24.26 -35.94 -14.86
N GLY A 9 23.21 -35.27 -14.36
CA GLY A 9 22.04 -34.92 -15.15
C GLY A 9 22.41 -33.76 -16.07
N PRO A 10 21.91 -33.70 -17.31
CA PRO A 10 22.42 -32.75 -18.29
C PRO A 10 22.27 -31.32 -17.78
N ALA A 11 23.39 -30.59 -17.82
CA ALA A 11 23.43 -29.15 -17.60
C ALA A 11 22.33 -28.49 -18.43
N VAL A 12 21.31 -27.97 -17.75
CA VAL A 12 20.29 -27.14 -18.39
C VAL A 12 21.00 -25.87 -18.79
N ALA A 13 21.38 -25.79 -20.06
CA ALA A 13 21.85 -24.56 -20.66
C ALA A 13 20.80 -23.49 -20.40
N VAL A 14 21.14 -22.51 -19.56
CA VAL A 14 20.42 -21.24 -19.51
C VAL A 14 20.70 -20.60 -20.86
N GLY A 15 19.78 -20.82 -21.80
CA GLY A 15 19.83 -20.15 -23.09
C GLY A 15 19.72 -18.65 -22.83
N ASP A 16 20.73 -17.91 -23.27
CA ASP A 16 20.63 -16.47 -23.50
C ASP A 16 19.50 -16.27 -24.52
N GLY A 17 18.31 -15.94 -24.00
CA GLY A 17 17.14 -15.68 -24.81
C GLY A 17 17.26 -14.30 -25.43
N ASP A 18 17.45 -14.29 -26.74
CA ASP A 18 17.53 -13.11 -27.59
C ASP A 18 16.37 -12.12 -27.37
N ASP A 19 16.77 -10.85 -27.49
CA ASP A 19 15.98 -9.62 -27.52
C ASP A 19 14.88 -9.67 -28.61
N ASP A 20 13.66 -10.00 -28.19
CA ASP A 20 12.42 -9.80 -28.92
C ASP A 20 11.88 -8.42 -28.53
N GLY A 21 12.10 -7.45 -29.44
CA GLY A 21 11.53 -6.12 -29.34
C GLY A 21 10.01 -6.12 -29.46
N GLY A 22 9.32 -5.85 -28.35
CA GLY A 22 7.87 -5.65 -28.35
C GLY A 22 7.31 -5.21 -27.00
N GLY A 23 7.02 -3.92 -26.84
CA GLY A 23 6.16 -3.38 -25.77
C GLY A 23 6.91 -2.86 -24.54
N GLY A 24 6.92 -1.53 -24.39
CA GLY A 24 7.61 -0.80 -23.32
C GLY A 24 7.07 -1.04 -21.93
N MET A 25 7.52 -2.13 -21.30
CA MET A 25 7.64 -2.24 -19.85
C MET A 25 8.94 -3.00 -19.59
N GLU A 26 10.01 -2.26 -19.24
CA GLU A 26 11.23 -2.89 -18.73
C GLU A 26 10.82 -3.92 -17.67
N ARG A 27 11.12 -5.19 -17.94
CA ARG A 27 10.93 -6.26 -16.97
C ARG A 27 11.73 -5.86 -15.74
N GLY A 28 11.04 -5.64 -14.61
CA GLY A 28 11.72 -5.41 -13.34
C GLY A 28 12.75 -6.51 -13.13
N SER A 29 13.97 -6.15 -12.72
CA SER A 29 15.04 -7.12 -12.57
C SER A 29 14.65 -8.12 -11.48
N ARG A 30 15.14 -9.36 -11.56
CA ARG A 30 14.89 -10.38 -10.52
C ARG A 30 15.24 -9.86 -9.11
N GLU A 31 16.31 -9.06 -9.02
CA GLU A 31 16.76 -8.43 -7.79
C GLU A 31 15.75 -7.44 -7.22
N GLU A 32 15.04 -6.68 -8.08
CA GLU A 32 13.99 -5.76 -7.65
C GLU A 32 12.78 -6.51 -7.08
N PHE A 33 12.40 -7.64 -7.68
CA PHE A 33 11.33 -8.48 -7.16
C PHE A 33 11.70 -9.14 -5.83
N GLU A 34 12.94 -9.64 -5.71
CA GLU A 34 13.48 -10.19 -4.47
C GLU A 34 13.51 -9.12 -3.36
N TRP A 35 13.93 -7.89 -3.69
CA TRP A 35 13.91 -6.75 -2.77
C TRP A 35 12.48 -6.40 -2.31
N LEU A 36 11.52 -6.29 -3.24
CA LEU A 36 10.10 -6.06 -2.90
C LEU A 36 9.54 -7.16 -1.99
N SER A 37 9.92 -8.42 -2.23
CA SER A 37 9.49 -9.57 -1.43
C SER A 37 10.01 -9.52 0.01
N GLN A 38 11.09 -8.77 0.29
CA GLN A 38 11.57 -8.50 1.65
C GLN A 38 10.74 -7.45 2.39
N LYS A 39 9.66 -6.93 1.79
CA LYS A 39 8.77 -5.92 2.38
C LYS A 39 9.54 -4.69 2.86
N PRO A 40 10.18 -3.96 1.94
CA PRO A 40 10.96 -2.78 2.29
C PRO A 40 10.11 -1.77 3.05
N LYS A 41 10.75 -0.99 3.93
CA LYS A 41 10.06 -0.03 4.82
C LYS A 41 9.13 0.90 4.04
N MET A 42 9.56 1.37 2.87
CA MET A 42 8.76 2.20 1.98
C MET A 42 7.43 1.53 1.56
N LEU A 43 7.48 0.25 1.18
CA LEU A 43 6.28 -0.51 0.79
C LEU A 43 5.34 -0.71 1.99
N VAL A 44 5.89 -1.05 3.15
CA VAL A 44 5.09 -1.21 4.37
C VAL A 44 4.43 0.11 4.77
N ALA A 45 5.15 1.24 4.67
CA ALA A 45 4.62 2.56 4.95
C ALA A 45 3.47 2.92 3.99
N GLY A 46 3.64 2.67 2.69
CA GLY A 46 2.60 2.87 1.68
C GLY A 46 1.33 2.07 1.96
N LEU A 47 1.47 0.76 2.16
CA LEU A 47 0.35 -0.11 2.53
C LEU A 47 -0.34 0.32 3.83
N THR A 48 0.42 0.88 4.77
CA THR A 48 -0.12 1.41 6.03
C THR A 48 -0.99 2.64 5.77
N ILE A 49 -0.52 3.61 4.96
CA ILE A 49 -1.31 4.78 4.55
C ILE A 49 -2.60 4.34 3.88
N CYS A 50 -2.48 3.46 2.86
CA CYS A 50 -3.61 2.93 2.11
C CYS A 50 -4.69 2.39 3.05
N ARG A 51 -4.31 1.54 4.02
CA ARG A 51 -5.25 0.93 4.96
C ARG A 51 -5.91 1.96 5.88
N VAL A 52 -5.13 2.81 6.55
CA VAL A 52 -5.71 3.70 7.57
C VAL A 52 -6.57 4.79 6.96
N ILE A 53 -6.24 5.28 5.76
CA ILE A 53 -7.07 6.28 5.08
C ILE A 53 -8.33 5.64 4.49
N ASP A 54 -8.23 4.42 3.94
CA ASP A 54 -9.40 3.64 3.49
C ASP A 54 -10.40 3.45 4.64
N ASP A 55 -9.95 2.94 5.78
CA ASP A 55 -10.79 2.72 6.95
C ASP A 55 -11.42 4.01 7.51
N ILE A 56 -10.77 5.18 7.33
CA ILE A 56 -11.38 6.49 7.66
C ILE A 56 -12.49 6.82 6.65
N ALA A 57 -12.18 6.72 5.37
CA ALA A 57 -13.03 7.17 4.27
C ALA A 57 -14.27 6.29 4.05
N THR A 58 -14.21 5.02 4.46
CA THR A 58 -15.33 4.08 4.27
C THR A 58 -16.12 3.82 5.54
N TYR A 59 -15.69 4.34 6.69
CA TYR A 59 -16.23 3.98 8.01
C TYR A 59 -17.76 4.06 8.11
N GLU A 60 -18.37 5.18 7.71
CA GLU A 60 -19.82 5.35 7.87
C GLU A 60 -20.58 4.42 6.91
N VAL A 61 -20.14 4.32 5.66
CA VAL A 61 -20.73 3.45 4.65
C VAL A 61 -20.64 1.97 5.06
N GLU A 62 -19.49 1.56 5.60
CA GLU A 62 -19.29 0.21 6.12
C GLU A 62 -20.20 -0.08 7.31
N LYS A 63 -20.35 0.90 8.21
CA LYS A 63 -21.23 0.78 9.38
C LYS A 63 -22.70 0.72 8.99
N GLU A 64 -23.14 1.54 8.04
CA GLU A 64 -24.51 1.50 7.48
C GLU A 64 -24.84 0.16 6.82
N ARG A 65 -23.85 -0.45 6.17
CA ARG A 65 -23.95 -1.81 5.60
C ARG A 65 -23.96 -2.92 6.65
N GLY A 66 -23.82 -2.58 7.93
CA GLY A 66 -23.81 -3.54 9.03
C GLY A 66 -22.47 -4.24 9.23
N GLN A 67 -21.36 -3.69 8.70
CA GLN A 67 -20.04 -4.21 9.05
C GLN A 67 -19.71 -3.87 10.51
N ILE A 68 -19.45 -4.91 11.28
CA ILE A 68 -19.24 -4.82 12.74
C ILE A 68 -17.78 -4.65 13.15
N ALA A 69 -16.85 -4.79 12.21
CA ALA A 69 -15.40 -4.86 12.43
C ALA A 69 -14.62 -4.04 11.40
N THR A 70 -14.86 -2.72 11.40
CA THR A 70 -14.03 -1.75 10.66
C THR A 70 -12.79 -1.40 11.49
N GLY A 71 -11.71 -0.91 10.86
CA GLY A 71 -10.48 -0.56 11.59
C GLY A 71 -10.70 0.48 12.69
N ILE A 72 -11.50 1.51 12.40
CA ILE A 72 -11.88 2.54 13.38
C ILE A 72 -12.68 1.93 14.55
N GLU A 73 -13.66 1.07 14.28
CA GLU A 73 -14.48 0.44 15.32
C GLU A 73 -13.64 -0.49 16.21
N CYS A 74 -12.72 -1.27 15.62
CA CYS A 74 -11.77 -2.09 16.36
C CYS A 74 -10.89 -1.23 17.27
N TYR A 75 -10.31 -0.14 16.73
CA TYR A 75 -9.47 0.77 17.51
C TYR A 75 -10.21 1.42 18.68
N MET A 76 -11.45 1.88 18.45
CA MET A 76 -12.32 2.45 19.49
C MET A 76 -12.58 1.46 20.62
N LYS A 77 -12.90 0.21 20.30
CA LYS A 77 -13.20 -0.84 21.30
C LYS A 77 -11.97 -1.22 22.11
N GLU A 78 -10.82 -1.39 21.46
CA GLU A 78 -9.57 -1.80 22.11
C GLU A 78 -9.04 -0.70 23.04
N ASN A 79 -9.09 0.55 22.60
CA ASN A 79 -8.51 1.68 23.33
C ASN A 79 -9.51 2.45 24.18
N ARG A 80 -10.81 2.12 24.11
CA ARG A 80 -11.93 2.79 24.80
C ARG A 80 -11.97 4.30 24.53
N VAL A 81 -11.77 4.67 23.26
CA VAL A 81 -11.72 6.05 22.79
C VAL A 81 -12.94 6.39 21.94
N THR A 82 -13.16 7.68 21.72
CA THR A 82 -14.16 8.20 20.79
C THR A 82 -13.76 7.95 19.33
N LYS A 83 -14.74 8.07 18.42
CA LYS A 83 -14.47 8.02 16.97
C LYS A 83 -13.46 9.09 16.54
N GLU A 84 -13.60 10.30 17.07
CA GLU A 84 -12.72 11.42 16.73
C GLU A 84 -11.27 11.15 17.12
N GLU A 85 -11.04 10.64 18.33
CA GLU A 85 -9.71 10.22 18.79
C GLU A 85 -9.12 9.09 17.93
N ALA A 86 -9.95 8.13 17.51
CA ALA A 86 -9.53 7.05 16.62
C ALA A 86 -9.12 7.57 15.24
N VAL A 87 -9.95 8.42 14.62
CA VAL A 87 -9.66 9.05 13.31
C VAL A 87 -8.39 9.90 13.39
N ASN A 88 -8.24 10.72 14.44
CA ASN A 88 -7.02 11.51 14.66
C ASN A 88 -5.78 10.61 14.78
N LYS A 89 -5.88 9.47 15.45
CA LYS A 89 -4.77 8.52 15.52
C LYS A 89 -4.43 7.93 14.16
N PHE A 90 -5.41 7.57 13.35
CA PHE A 90 -5.19 7.02 12.02
C PHE A 90 -4.52 8.04 11.09
N PHE A 91 -4.91 9.32 11.17
CA PHE A 91 -4.20 10.40 10.47
C PHE A 91 -2.75 10.58 10.96
N GLU A 92 -2.50 10.45 12.27
CA GLU A 92 -1.14 10.49 12.82
C GLU A 92 -0.28 9.33 12.27
N ILE A 93 -0.84 8.12 12.19
CA ILE A 93 -0.18 6.94 11.61
C ILE A 93 0.15 7.19 10.14
N ALA A 94 -0.81 7.67 9.34
CA ALA A 94 -0.58 8.01 7.93
C ALA A 94 0.52 9.07 7.77
N THR A 95 0.49 10.12 8.59
CA THR A 95 1.48 11.20 8.56
C THR A 95 2.89 10.68 8.87
N ASN A 96 3.02 9.76 9.83
CA ASN A 96 4.31 9.16 10.15
C ASN A 96 4.79 8.21 9.05
N ALA A 97 3.90 7.43 8.44
CA ALA A 97 4.22 6.59 7.30
C ALA A 97 4.68 7.42 6.07
N TRP A 98 4.09 8.59 5.83
CA TRP A 98 4.57 9.52 4.80
C TRP A 98 5.99 10.01 5.07
N LYS A 99 6.36 10.26 6.34
CA LYS A 99 7.74 10.60 6.72
C LYS A 99 8.70 9.44 6.43
N ASP A 100 8.27 8.21 6.69
CA ASP A 100 9.06 7.01 6.39
C ASP A 100 9.30 6.85 4.88
N ILE A 101 8.28 7.06 4.03
CA ILE A 101 8.44 7.06 2.57
C ILE A 101 9.45 8.13 2.14
N ASN A 102 9.32 9.35 2.66
CA ASN A 102 10.22 10.46 2.32
C ASN A 102 11.67 10.16 2.74
N GLU A 103 11.87 9.55 3.90
CA GLU A 103 13.18 9.14 4.37
C GLU A 103 13.81 8.06 3.47
N GLU A 104 13.04 7.04 3.09
CA GLU A 104 13.52 5.96 2.21
C GLU A 104 13.84 6.47 0.79
N CYS A 105 13.12 7.47 0.30
CA CYS A 105 13.44 8.15 -0.97
C CYS A 105 14.78 8.92 -0.93
N LEU A 106 15.24 9.35 0.25
CA LEU A 106 16.48 10.11 0.41
C LEU A 106 17.70 9.21 0.69
N ARG A 107 17.47 8.01 1.25
CA ARG A 107 18.55 7.08 1.61
C ARG A 107 19.09 6.33 0.38
N PRO A 108 20.38 5.94 0.39
CA PRO A 108 20.88 4.95 -0.56
C PRO A 108 20.09 3.66 -0.41
N SER A 109 19.55 3.18 -1.53
CA SER A 109 18.70 2.00 -1.60
C SER A 109 19.42 0.91 -2.42
N SER A 110 19.22 -0.35 -2.04
CA SER A 110 19.67 -1.51 -2.82
C SER A 110 18.85 -1.71 -4.11
N CYS A 111 17.72 -1.00 -4.24
CA CYS A 111 16.85 -1.00 -5.40
C CYS A 111 17.02 0.28 -6.24
N SER A 112 16.71 0.21 -7.54
CA SER A 112 16.82 1.31 -8.48
C SER A 112 15.92 2.50 -8.08
N ARG A 113 16.35 3.71 -8.43
CA ARG A 113 15.54 4.93 -8.23
C ARG A 113 14.20 4.85 -8.96
N ASP A 114 14.16 4.18 -10.11
CA ASP A 114 12.95 4.06 -10.91
C ASP A 114 11.88 3.21 -10.22
N VAL A 115 12.25 2.11 -9.56
CA VAL A 115 11.31 1.33 -8.75
C VAL A 115 10.79 2.12 -7.57
N LEU A 116 11.66 2.83 -6.83
CA LEU A 116 11.23 3.70 -5.74
C LEU A 116 10.24 4.77 -6.25
N MET A 117 10.53 5.41 -7.38
CA MET A 117 9.63 6.40 -7.97
C MET A 117 8.28 5.80 -8.39
N ARG A 118 8.26 4.56 -8.89
CA ARG A 118 7.00 3.85 -9.22
C ARG A 118 6.16 3.61 -7.96
N ILE A 119 6.77 3.13 -6.87
CA ILE A 119 6.08 2.94 -5.59
C ILE A 119 5.55 4.30 -5.08
N LEU A 120 6.39 5.33 -5.05
CA LEU A 120 5.98 6.66 -4.59
C LEU A 120 4.80 7.23 -5.39
N ASN A 121 4.83 7.06 -6.72
CA ASN A 121 3.75 7.54 -7.58
C ASN A 121 2.46 6.75 -7.38
N LEU A 122 2.54 5.44 -7.11
CA LEU A 122 1.38 4.63 -6.74
C LEU A 122 0.75 5.15 -5.45
N GLU A 123 1.55 5.38 -4.40
CA GLU A 123 1.05 5.92 -3.13
C GLU A 123 0.38 7.29 -3.31
N ARG A 124 0.95 8.18 -4.15
CA ARG A 124 0.35 9.47 -4.47
C ARG A 124 -1.00 9.34 -5.18
N ILE A 125 -1.13 8.40 -6.11
CA ILE A 125 -2.40 8.15 -6.80
C ILE A 125 -3.45 7.68 -5.78
N ILE A 126 -3.08 6.77 -4.89
CA ILE A 126 -3.98 6.25 -3.86
C ILE A 126 -4.42 7.38 -2.91
N ASP A 127 -3.47 8.18 -2.43
CA ASP A 127 -3.74 9.34 -1.56
C ASP A 127 -4.73 10.33 -2.21
N VAL A 128 -4.56 10.61 -3.50
CA VAL A 128 -5.50 11.43 -4.27
C VAL A 128 -6.87 10.75 -4.34
N CYS A 129 -6.94 9.48 -4.75
CA CYS A 129 -8.20 8.74 -4.86
C CYS A 129 -8.97 8.69 -3.53
N GLN A 130 -8.26 8.45 -2.43
CA GLN A 130 -8.84 8.37 -1.10
C GLN A 130 -9.28 9.75 -0.57
N SER A 131 -8.49 10.80 -0.84
CA SER A 131 -8.89 12.18 -0.52
C SER A 131 -10.17 12.59 -1.24
N TYR A 132 -10.33 12.21 -2.51
CA TYR A 132 -11.58 12.43 -3.25
C TYR A 132 -12.76 11.68 -2.64
N LEU A 133 -12.56 10.45 -2.15
CA LEU A 133 -13.62 9.66 -1.53
C LEU A 133 -14.13 10.33 -0.25
N ILE A 134 -13.22 10.82 0.61
CA ILE A 134 -13.56 11.56 1.83
C ILE A 134 -14.34 12.83 1.50
N LEU A 135 -13.88 13.59 0.49
CA LEU A 135 -14.55 14.82 0.06
C LEU A 135 -15.94 14.56 -0.53
N MET A 136 -16.12 13.48 -1.29
CA MET A 136 -17.42 13.08 -1.83
C MET A 136 -18.41 12.77 -0.70
N GLU A 137 -17.98 12.05 0.34
CA GLU A 137 -18.83 11.75 1.49
C GLU A 137 -19.23 13.03 2.26
N GLU A 138 -18.30 13.96 2.44
CA GLU A 138 -18.57 15.24 3.10
C GLU A 138 -19.55 16.11 2.29
N ILE A 139 -19.42 16.10 0.96
CA ILE A 139 -20.35 16.78 0.04
C ILE A 139 -21.73 16.12 0.09
N ASP A 140 -21.83 14.79 0.02
CA ASP A 140 -23.10 14.06 0.08
C ASP A 140 -23.81 14.29 1.42
N ARG A 141 -23.07 14.27 2.54
CA ARG A 141 -23.61 14.59 3.87
C ARG A 141 -24.10 16.05 3.93
N SER A 142 -23.37 16.99 3.35
CA SER A 142 -23.77 18.40 3.26
C SER A 142 -25.05 18.59 2.43
N LEU A 143 -25.15 17.93 1.28
CA LEU A 143 -26.35 17.95 0.43
C LEU A 143 -27.57 17.30 1.11
N ALA A 144 -27.37 16.19 1.82
CA ALA A 144 -28.43 15.55 2.60
C ALA A 144 -28.95 16.49 3.71
N CYS A 145 -28.05 17.15 4.45
CA CYS A 145 -28.41 18.15 5.46
C CYS A 145 -29.15 19.35 4.85
N ALA A 146 -28.77 19.81 3.66
CA ALA A 146 -29.46 20.89 2.95
C ALA A 146 -30.89 20.48 2.54
N THR A 147 -31.08 19.22 2.11
CA THR A 147 -32.38 18.73 1.63
C THR A 147 -33.39 18.50 2.77
N ILE A 148 -32.93 18.18 3.98
CA ILE A 148 -33.80 17.99 5.17
C ILE A 148 -34.30 19.34 5.74
N ASN A 149 -33.64 20.46 5.42
CA ASN A 149 -34.00 21.79 5.90
C ASN A 149 -34.94 22.59 4.97
N TYR A 150 -35.52 21.94 3.93
CA TYR A 150 -36.51 22.53 3.01
C TYR A 150 -37.84 21.77 3.03
#